data_AF-A0A4R3ND86-F1
#
_entry.id   AF-A0A4R3ND86-F1
#
_cell.length_a   1.000
_cell.length_b   1.000
_cell.length_c   1.000
_cell.angle_alpha   90.00
_cell.angle_beta   90.00
_cell.angle_gamma   90.00
#
_symmetry.space_group_name_H-M   'P 1'
#
loop_
_entity.id
_entity.type
_entity.pdbx_description
1 polymer ?
#
loop_
_entity_poly.entity_id
_entity_poly.type
_entity_poly.pdbx_seq_one_letter_code
_entity_poly.pdbx_strand_id
1 'polypeptide(L)'
;MEENIDERGLLRSINAGEDKTGMLKQQIKLLADTRELFRSQYFNMGTRRLSELLDNEEEYYSRQAELVQLRSEIVADRLHCAVRSRQLRSMLDLEAHQIYGFPLSMDMI
;
A
#
# COMPACT_ATOMS: atom_id res chain seq x y z
N MET A 1 15.31 24.37 3.34
CA MET A 1 15.68 23.31 4.31
C MET A 1 14.49 22.42 4.65
N GLU A 2 13.28 22.98 4.78
CA GLU A 2 12.05 22.23 5.10
C GLU A 2 11.65 21.21 4.02
N GLU A 3 11.75 21.53 2.72
CA GLU A 3 11.45 20.57 1.63
C GLU A 3 12.26 19.27 1.67
N ASN A 4 13.53 19.37 2.09
CA ASN A 4 14.44 18.22 2.19
C ASN A 4 14.09 17.30 3.38
N ILE A 5 13.46 17.86 4.43
CA ILE A 5 13.01 17.09 5.60
C ILE A 5 11.74 16.30 5.25
N ASP A 6 10.83 16.93 4.51
CA ASP A 6 9.58 16.30 4.06
C ASP A 6 9.82 15.20 3.02
N GLU A 7 10.75 15.39 2.07
CA GLU A 7 11.12 14.36 1.09
C GLU A 7 11.68 13.09 1.79
N ARG A 8 12.53 13.28 2.80
CA ARG A 8 13.02 12.18 3.66
C ARG A 8 11.91 11.57 4.53
N GLY A 9 10.87 12.34 4.84
CA GLY A 9 9.65 11.83 5.48
C GLY A 9 8.91 10.86 4.58
N LEU A 10 8.66 11.26 3.33
CA LEU A 10 7.97 10.46 2.31
C LEU A 10 8.75 9.20 1.93
N LEU A 11 10.07 9.28 1.77
CA LEU A 11 10.89 8.09 1.51
C LEU A 11 10.83 7.09 2.66
N ARG A 12 10.77 7.56 3.91
CA ARG A 12 10.60 6.68 5.08
C ARG A 12 9.21 6.05 5.12
N SER A 13 8.15 6.79 4.79
CA SER A 13 6.79 6.22 4.76
C SER A 13 6.65 5.14 3.68
N ILE A 14 7.24 5.37 2.49
CA ILE A 14 7.29 4.39 1.40
C ILE A 14 8.01 3.11 1.86
N ASN A 15 9.21 3.23 2.42
CA ASN A 15 9.98 2.07 2.88
C ASN A 15 9.24 1.31 3.99
N ALA A 16 8.69 2.02 4.98
CA ALA A 16 7.90 1.40 6.05
C ALA A 16 6.64 0.70 5.51
N GLY A 17 6.00 1.27 4.49
CA GLY A 17 4.85 0.67 3.80
C GLY A 17 5.22 -0.60 3.05
N GLU A 18 6.39 -0.63 2.39
CA GLU A 18 6.91 -1.83 1.71
C GLU A 18 7.19 -2.97 2.70
N ASP A 19 7.83 -2.66 3.84
CA ASP A 19 8.08 -3.63 4.91
C ASP A 19 6.77 -4.20 5.47
N LYS A 20 5.81 -3.30 5.77
CA LYS A 20 4.47 -3.70 6.26
C LYS A 20 3.74 -4.57 5.23
N THR A 21 3.88 -4.28 3.94
CA THR A 21 3.32 -5.11 2.86
C THR A 21 3.91 -6.51 2.87
N GLY A 22 5.21 -6.65 3.12
CA GLY A 22 5.89 -7.94 3.28
C GLY A 22 5.31 -8.76 4.42
N MET A 23 5.14 -8.12 5.60
CA MET A 23 4.57 -8.77 6.78
C MET A 23 3.11 -9.20 6.56
N LEU A 24 2.28 -8.34 5.96
CA LEU A 24 0.87 -8.66 5.66
C LEU A 24 0.75 -9.84 4.68
N LYS A 25 1.61 -9.92 3.66
CA LYS A 25 1.62 -11.08 2.75
C LYS A 25 1.91 -12.39 3.47
N GLN A 26 2.84 -12.38 4.43
CA GLN A 26 3.16 -13.56 5.24
C GLN A 26 1.97 -13.94 6.13
N GLN A 27 1.32 -12.97 6.77
CA GLN A 27 0.13 -13.21 7.60
C GLN A 27 -1.03 -13.79 6.77
N ILE A 28 -1.31 -13.23 5.59
CA ILE A 28 -2.35 -13.74 4.69
C ILE A 28 -2.06 -15.18 4.27
N LYS A 29 -0.78 -15.52 4.02
CA LYS A 29 -0.38 -16.90 3.70
C LYS A 29 -0.67 -17.84 4.87
N LEU A 30 -0.26 -17.47 6.09
CA LEU A 30 -0.55 -18.26 7.29
C LEU A 30 -2.06 -18.44 7.50
N LEU A 31 -2.84 -17.38 7.31
CA LEU A 31 -4.30 -17.44 7.42
C LEU A 31 -4.90 -18.38 6.37
N ALA A 32 -4.39 -18.36 5.13
CA ALA A 32 -4.82 -19.30 4.09
C ALA A 32 -4.55 -20.77 4.48
N ASP A 33 -3.37 -21.06 5.05
CA ASP A 33 -3.01 -22.39 5.52
C ASP A 33 -3.91 -22.82 6.69
N THR A 34 -4.20 -21.90 7.64
CA THR A 34 -5.12 -22.18 8.76
C THR A 34 -6.56 -22.44 8.30
N ARG A 35 -7.00 -21.75 7.25
CA ARG A 35 -8.33 -21.91 6.66
C ARG A 35 -8.50 -23.32 6.11
N GLU A 36 -7.52 -23.82 5.37
CA GLU A 36 -7.53 -25.19 4.84
C GLU A 36 -7.56 -26.22 5.99
N LEU A 37 -6.75 -26.01 7.03
CA LEU A 37 -6.73 -26.86 8.21
C LEU A 37 -8.08 -26.88 8.92
N PHE A 38 -8.69 -25.72 9.20
CA PHE A 38 -9.95 -25.64 9.94
C PHE A 38 -11.09 -26.25 9.15
N ARG A 39 -11.08 -26.06 7.81
CA ARG A 39 -12.05 -26.68 6.91
C ARG A 39 -11.95 -28.20 6.97
N SER A 40 -10.73 -28.75 6.93
CA SER A 40 -10.53 -30.20 7.07
C SER A 40 -11.00 -30.74 8.43
N GLN A 41 -10.74 -30.03 9.53
CA GLN A 41 -11.13 -30.44 10.88
C GLN A 41 -12.64 -30.40 11.10
N TYR A 42 -13.32 -29.40 10.55
CA TYR A 42 -14.77 -29.28 10.60
C TYR A 42 -15.47 -30.41 9.83
N PHE A 43 -15.08 -30.63 8.57
CA PHE A 43 -15.74 -31.62 7.70
C PHE A 43 -15.37 -33.07 8.02
N ASN A 44 -14.11 -33.35 8.41
CA ASN A 44 -13.63 -34.73 8.57
C ASN A 44 -13.69 -35.23 10.02
N MET A 45 -13.51 -34.35 11.01
CA MET A 45 -13.38 -34.76 12.42
C MET A 45 -14.51 -34.23 13.30
N GLY A 46 -15.28 -33.22 12.86
CA GLY A 46 -16.35 -32.61 13.66
C GLY A 46 -15.85 -31.94 14.94
N THR A 47 -14.53 -31.73 15.09
CA THR A 47 -13.88 -31.24 16.30
C THR A 47 -13.86 -29.72 16.41
N ARG A 48 -14.22 -29.01 15.33
CA ARG A 48 -14.14 -27.55 15.22
C ARG A 48 -15.52 -26.92 15.13
N ARG A 49 -15.70 -25.73 15.69
CA ARG A 49 -16.95 -24.97 15.60
C ARG A 49 -17.02 -24.17 14.30
N LEU A 50 -18.21 -24.00 13.74
CA LEU A 50 -18.43 -23.15 12.57
C LEU A 50 -18.05 -21.69 12.83
N SER A 51 -18.21 -21.20 14.06
CA SER A 51 -17.79 -19.85 14.43
C SER A 51 -16.30 -19.62 14.18
N GLU A 52 -15.45 -20.58 14.57
CA GLU A 52 -13.99 -20.46 14.39
C GLU A 52 -13.56 -20.46 12.91
N LEU A 53 -14.34 -21.12 12.06
CA LEU A 53 -14.16 -21.05 10.60
C LEU A 53 -14.50 -19.67 10.05
N LEU A 54 -15.62 -19.10 10.50
CA LEU A 54 -16.07 -17.78 10.07
C LEU A 54 -15.12 -16.68 10.57
N ASP A 55 -14.65 -16.78 11.82
CA ASP A 55 -13.70 -15.83 12.39
C ASP A 55 -12.39 -15.80 11.59
N ASN A 56 -11.90 -16.98 11.17
CA ASN A 56 -10.69 -17.08 10.36
C ASN A 56 -10.88 -16.52 8.94
N GLU A 57 -12.03 -16.77 8.31
CA GLU A 57 -12.37 -16.20 7.01
C GLU A 57 -12.47 -14.66 7.10
N GLU A 58 -13.11 -14.14 8.14
CA GLU A 58 -13.20 -12.70 8.38
C GLU A 58 -11.81 -12.08 8.53
N GLU A 59 -10.95 -12.68 9.35
CA GLU A 59 -9.58 -12.19 9.53
C GLU A 59 -8.81 -12.23 8.19
N TYR A 60 -8.92 -13.31 7.42
CA TYR A 60 -8.28 -13.44 6.12
C TYR A 60 -8.67 -12.32 5.16
N TYR A 61 -9.97 -12.05 4.99
CA TYR A 61 -10.43 -10.97 4.11
C TYR A 61 -10.10 -9.57 4.66
N SER A 62 -10.12 -9.38 5.97
CA SER A 62 -9.68 -8.14 6.61
C SER A 62 -8.22 -7.83 6.28
N ARG A 63 -7.31 -8.80 6.40
CA ARG A 63 -5.90 -8.63 6.00
C ARG A 63 -5.72 -8.38 4.52
N GLN A 64 -6.52 -9.01 3.66
CA GLN A 64 -6.48 -8.72 2.22
C GLN A 64 -6.90 -7.28 1.92
N ALA A 65 -7.97 -6.79 2.54
CA ALA A 65 -8.42 -5.42 2.38
C ALA A 65 -7.35 -4.42 2.86
N GLU A 66 -6.72 -4.67 4.02
CA GLU A 66 -5.61 -3.86 4.52
C GLU A 66 -4.44 -3.82 3.53
N LEU A 67 -4.11 -4.95 2.90
CA LEU A 67 -3.04 -5.00 1.90
C LEU A 67 -3.38 -4.19 0.63
N VAL A 68 -4.65 -4.19 0.20
CA VAL A 68 -5.10 -3.35 -0.94
C VAL A 68 -5.02 -1.87 -0.57
N GLN A 69 -5.51 -1.51 0.61
CA GLN A 69 -5.43 -0.15 1.17
C GLN A 69 -3.98 0.33 1.20
N LEU A 70 -3.08 -0.43 1.82
CA LEU A 70 -1.67 -0.07 1.96
C LEU A 70 -0.97 0.10 0.60
N ARG A 71 -1.30 -0.74 -0.38
CA ARG A 71 -0.76 -0.56 -1.75
C ARG A 71 -1.19 0.76 -2.36
N SER A 72 -2.44 1.17 -2.14
CA SER A 72 -2.93 2.46 -2.65
C SER A 72 -2.22 3.64 -1.97
N GLU A 73 -1.96 3.54 -0.66
CA GLU A 73 -1.24 4.54 0.12
C GLU A 73 0.22 4.69 -0.35
N ILE A 74 0.94 3.57 -0.56
CA ILE A 74 2.31 3.61 -1.09
C ILE A 74 2.37 4.28 -2.47
N VAL A 75 1.39 4.01 -3.33
CA VAL A 75 1.34 4.64 -4.67
C VAL A 75 1.09 6.15 -4.54
N ALA A 76 0.19 6.57 -3.65
CA ALA A 76 -0.04 7.99 -3.37
C ALA A 76 1.23 8.66 -2.85
N ASP A 77 1.92 8.07 -1.87
CA ASP A 77 3.17 8.59 -1.31
C ASP A 77 4.27 8.71 -2.38
N ARG A 78 4.38 7.73 -3.28
CA ARG A 78 5.31 7.78 -4.42
C ARG A 78 4.99 8.92 -5.38
N LEU A 79 3.71 9.17 -5.66
CA LEU A 79 3.30 10.30 -6.48
C LEU A 79 3.65 11.62 -5.79
N HIS A 80 3.37 11.76 -4.49
CA HIS A 80 3.76 12.94 -3.71
C HIS A 80 5.27 13.17 -3.71
N CYS A 81 6.06 12.10 -3.55
CA CYS A 81 7.51 12.17 -3.64
C CYS A 81 7.98 12.66 -5.02
N ALA A 82 7.41 12.11 -6.11
CA ALA A 82 7.78 12.47 -7.48
C ALA A 82 7.36 13.91 -7.87
N VAL A 83 6.21 14.38 -7.39
CA VAL A 83 5.77 15.78 -7.56
C VAL A 83 6.78 16.70 -6.89
N ARG A 84 7.17 16.39 -5.65
CA ARG A 84 8.05 17.26 -4.85
C ARG A 84 9.50 17.26 -5.30
N SER A 85 10.00 16.12 -5.79
CA SER A 85 11.34 16.03 -6.39
C SER A 85 11.43 16.67 -7.78
N ARG A 86 10.32 17.23 -8.31
CA ARG A 86 10.16 17.76 -9.67
C ARG A 86 10.41 16.74 -10.79
N GLN A 87 10.67 15.48 -10.44
CA GLN A 87 10.90 14.40 -11.39
C GLN A 87 9.65 14.08 -12.22
N LEU A 88 8.44 14.28 -11.65
CA LEU A 88 7.20 14.00 -12.35
C LEU A 88 6.98 14.93 -13.56
N ARG A 89 7.36 16.22 -13.44
CA ARG A 89 7.31 17.15 -14.58
C ARG A 89 8.32 16.77 -15.66
N SER A 90 9.53 16.36 -15.26
CA SER A 90 10.58 15.89 -16.18
C SER A 90 10.14 14.64 -16.95
N MET A 91 9.55 13.65 -16.25
CA MET A 91 9.05 12.42 -16.88
C MET A 91 7.86 12.64 -17.81
N LEU A 92 7.04 13.67 -17.57
CA LEU A 92 5.91 14.04 -18.41
C LEU A 92 6.28 15.05 -19.51
N ASP A 93 7.56 15.42 -19.63
CA ASP A 93 8.08 16.42 -20.58
C ASP A 93 7.41 17.79 -20.47
N LEU A 94 6.87 18.13 -19.29
CA LEU A 94 6.11 19.36 -19.06
C LEU A 94 7.00 20.58 -18.80
N GLU A 95 8.32 20.41 -18.76
CA GLU A 95 9.28 21.48 -18.45
C GLU A 95 9.35 22.56 -19.55
N ALA A 96 9.14 22.17 -20.82
CA ALA A 96 9.20 23.08 -21.97
C ALA A 96 7.82 23.54 -22.46
N HIS A 97 6.73 23.08 -21.84
CA HIS A 97 5.37 23.34 -22.29
C HIS A 97 4.83 24.67 -21.74
N GLN A 98 4.41 25.54 -22.65
CA GLN A 98 3.72 26.79 -22.34
C GLN A 98 2.23 26.63 -22.65
N ILE A 99 1.38 27.08 -21.74
CA ILE A 99 -0.06 27.13 -21.96
C ILE A 99 -0.43 28.61 -22.14
N TYR A 100 -0.97 28.95 -23.31
CA TYR A 100 -1.33 30.32 -23.69
C TYR A 100 -0.19 31.36 -23.55
N GLY A 101 1.05 30.95 -23.83
CA GLY A 101 2.23 31.83 -23.74
C GLY A 101 2.72 32.10 -22.31
N PHE A 102 2.10 31.48 -21.31
CA PHE A 102 2.61 31.46 -19.95
C PHE A 102 3.36 30.14 -19.71
N PRO A 103 4.56 30.18 -19.11
CA PRO A 103 5.17 28.95 -18.62
C PRO A 103 4.20 28.32 -17.61
N LEU A 104 3.97 27.01 -17.72
CA LEU A 104 3.40 26.21 -16.63
C LEU A 104 4.29 26.47 -15.41
N SER A 105 3.82 27.33 -14.51
CA SER A 105 4.58 28.07 -13.49
C SER A 105 5.76 27.30 -12.89
N MET A 106 6.90 27.99 -12.71
CA MET A 106 7.78 27.71 -11.56
C MET A 106 6.95 28.07 -10.33
N ASP A 107 6.31 27.10 -9.67
CA ASP A 107 5.51 27.42 -8.49
C ASP A 107 6.42 28.01 -7.42
N MET A 108 6.11 29.26 -7.08
CA MET A 108 6.52 29.89 -5.85
C MET A 108 5.84 29.14 -4.70
N ILE A 109 6.70 28.63 -3.81
CA ILE A 109 6.43 28.21 -2.42
C ILE A 109 5.77 26.83 -2.29
#